data_AF-A0A4U0VGG9-F1
#
_entry.id   AF-A0A4U0VGG9-F1
#
_cell.length_a   1.000
_cell.length_b   1.000
_cell.length_c   1.000
_cell.angle_alpha   90.00
_cell.angle_beta   90.00
_cell.angle_gamma   90.00
#
_symmetry.space_group_name_H-M   'P 1'
#
loop_
_entity.id
_entity.type
_entity.pdbx_description
1 polymer ?
#
loop_
_entity_poly.entity_id
_entity_poly.type
_entity_poly.pdbx_seq_one_letter_code
_entity_poly.pdbx_strand_id
1 'polypeptide(L)'
;MPVSATGRRISRVTKPKTTNPLLLRRNSSAHFNFTNHPRRKPSLPTSKSAPEGHDDGAFESRLTDAGRISSLATDQPVHDVAQLIRWIHDHMFADMPERGAGMNSTRVAEVLNYRRALPPIVTVAHVHALGNSPTTTERRIAELVKAGVVRK
;
A
#
# COMPACT_ATOMS: atom_id res chain seq x y z
N MET A 1 -24.15 -56.05 49.22
CA MET A 1 -22.95 -55.66 48.44
C MET A 1 -23.06 -54.18 48.13
N PRO A 2 -22.29 -53.28 48.78
CA PRO A 2 -22.37 -51.84 48.52
C PRO A 2 -21.46 -51.46 47.34
N VAL A 3 -21.98 -50.68 46.39
CA VAL A 3 -21.22 -50.11 45.27
C VAL A 3 -20.56 -48.80 45.71
N SER A 4 -19.23 -48.78 45.68
CA SER A 4 -18.41 -47.62 46.04
C SER A 4 -18.27 -46.69 44.83
N ALA A 5 -18.78 -45.45 44.94
CA ALA A 5 -18.65 -44.44 43.90
C ALA A 5 -17.37 -43.60 44.12
N THR A 6 -16.39 -43.74 43.24
CA THR A 6 -15.18 -42.92 43.22
C THR A 6 -15.46 -41.56 42.56
N GLY A 7 -15.55 -40.49 43.35
CA GLY A 7 -15.63 -39.13 42.86
C GLY A 7 -14.29 -38.62 42.30
N ARG A 8 -14.23 -38.27 41.01
CA ARG A 8 -13.07 -37.66 40.36
C ARG A 8 -12.98 -36.18 40.75
N ARG A 9 -11.89 -35.78 41.43
CA ARG A 9 -11.57 -34.37 41.73
C ARG A 9 -11.32 -33.58 40.43
N ILE A 10 -12.10 -32.55 40.18
CA ILE A 10 -11.88 -31.59 39.09
C ILE A 10 -10.97 -30.47 39.64
N SER A 11 -9.82 -30.24 38.99
CA SER A 11 -8.91 -29.15 39.32
C SER A 11 -9.55 -27.79 39.03
N ARG A 12 -9.50 -26.86 39.99
CA ARG A 12 -9.97 -25.48 39.84
C ARG A 12 -9.11 -24.74 38.82
N VAL A 13 -9.74 -24.16 37.81
CA VAL A 13 -9.13 -23.21 36.87
C VAL A 13 -8.87 -21.89 37.62
N THR A 14 -7.61 -21.52 37.78
CA THR A 14 -7.21 -20.19 38.25
C THR A 14 -7.09 -19.25 37.05
N LYS A 15 -7.85 -18.15 37.04
CA LYS A 15 -7.73 -17.10 36.01
C LYS A 15 -6.46 -16.29 36.29
N PRO A 16 -5.65 -15.94 35.27
CA PRO A 16 -4.49 -15.08 35.48
C PRO A 16 -4.93 -13.67 35.92
N LYS A 17 -4.21 -13.12 36.89
CA LYS A 17 -4.40 -11.75 37.38
C LYS A 17 -4.25 -10.77 36.23
N THR A 18 -5.23 -9.89 36.08
CA THR A 18 -5.29 -8.82 35.09
C THR A 18 -4.10 -7.87 35.27
N THR A 19 -3.07 -8.00 34.43
CA THR A 19 -2.02 -6.99 34.31
C THR A 19 -2.56 -5.89 33.42
N ASN A 20 -2.64 -4.66 33.93
CA ASN A 20 -3.20 -3.50 33.22
C ASN A 20 -2.60 -3.36 31.81
N PRO A 21 -3.41 -3.37 30.73
CA PRO A 21 -2.92 -3.27 29.34
C PRO A 21 -2.33 -1.90 28.99
N LEU A 22 -2.43 -0.93 29.89
CA LEU A 22 -1.90 0.43 29.71
C LEU A 22 -0.41 0.59 30.09
N LEU A 23 0.19 -0.41 30.75
CA LEU A 23 1.61 -0.38 31.13
C LEU A 23 2.52 -1.15 30.17
N LEU A 24 1.95 -1.82 29.16
CA LEU A 24 2.70 -2.47 28.07
C LEU A 24 2.78 -1.58 26.83
N ARG A 25 3.00 -0.27 27.02
CA ARG A 25 3.42 0.63 25.94
C ARG A 25 4.91 0.40 25.65
N ARG A 26 5.22 -0.82 25.21
CA ARG A 26 6.50 -1.25 24.66
C ARG A 26 6.54 -0.67 23.24
N ASN A 27 7.47 0.26 23.01
CA ASN A 27 7.82 0.75 21.67
C ASN A 27 8.07 -0.44 20.74
N SER A 28 7.07 -0.83 19.96
CA SER A 28 7.18 -1.77 18.86
C SER A 28 7.10 -1.02 17.53
N SER A 29 7.96 -0.02 17.38
CA SER A 29 8.31 0.63 16.12
C SER A 29 9.82 0.87 16.06
N ALA A 30 10.60 -0.13 16.50
CA ALA A 30 12.07 -0.12 16.43
C ALA A 30 12.59 -0.82 15.17
N HIS A 31 11.94 -0.60 14.01
CA HIS A 31 12.44 -1.03 12.70
C HIS A 31 12.47 0.10 11.67
N PHE A 32 12.57 1.35 12.13
CA PHE A 32 12.94 2.47 11.26
C PHE A 32 14.05 3.27 11.94
N ASN A 33 15.29 2.91 11.61
CA ASN A 33 16.52 3.58 12.04
C ASN A 33 16.71 4.96 11.37
N PHE A 34 15.70 5.82 11.42
CA PHE A 34 15.78 7.19 10.92
C PHE A 34 15.74 8.24 12.03
N THR A 35 15.58 7.83 13.29
CA THR A 35 15.46 8.75 14.44
C THR A 35 16.79 9.33 14.94
N ASN A 36 17.93 8.73 14.56
CA ASN A 36 19.26 9.18 14.97
C ASN A 36 20.07 9.87 13.85
N HIS A 37 19.46 10.16 12.70
CA HIS A 37 20.15 10.96 11.68
C HIS A 37 20.18 12.45 12.11
N PRO A 38 21.35 13.10 12.09
CA PRO A 38 21.45 14.52 12.39
C PRO A 38 20.61 15.33 11.39
N ARG A 39 19.56 16.02 11.87
CA ARG A 39 18.78 16.98 11.06
C ARG A 39 19.67 18.17 10.70
N ARG A 40 20.24 18.15 9.49
CA ARG A 40 20.86 19.33 8.89
C ARG A 40 19.76 20.23 8.32
N LYS A 41 19.76 21.51 8.68
CA LYS A 41 18.91 22.52 8.03
C LYS A 41 19.33 22.64 6.56
N PRO A 42 18.40 22.81 5.60
CA PRO A 42 18.77 23.04 4.21
C PRO A 42 19.48 24.39 4.12
N SER A 43 20.79 24.37 3.90
CA SER A 43 21.55 25.57 3.54
C SER A 43 21.21 25.95 2.11
N LEU A 44 20.70 27.17 1.90
CA LEU A 44 20.59 27.76 0.57
C LEU A 44 22.00 27.84 -0.05
N PRO A 45 22.24 27.32 -1.26
CA PRO A 45 23.47 27.61 -1.97
C PRO A 45 23.42 29.06 -2.47
N THR A 46 24.32 29.89 -1.96
CA THR A 46 24.64 31.19 -2.54
C THR A 46 25.42 30.95 -3.84
N SER A 47 24.87 31.36 -4.97
CA SER A 47 25.52 31.20 -6.27
C SER A 47 26.64 32.23 -6.42
N LYS A 48 27.90 31.76 -6.41
CA LYS A 48 29.03 32.48 -7.00
C LYS A 48 29.83 31.56 -7.92
N SER A 49 29.90 32.03 -9.15
CA SER A 49 30.61 31.62 -10.38
C SER A 49 31.83 30.68 -10.27
N ALA A 50 31.90 29.79 -11.26
CA ALA A 50 32.94 28.80 -11.63
C ALA A 50 34.37 29.40 -11.81
N PRO A 51 35.46 28.59 -12.00
CA PRO A 51 35.62 27.64 -13.12
C PRO A 51 36.32 26.29 -12.83
N GLU A 52 36.16 25.39 -13.81
CA GLU A 52 37.01 24.26 -14.24
C GLU A 52 37.34 23.07 -13.31
N GLY A 53 37.02 21.88 -13.83
CA GLY A 53 37.83 20.66 -13.69
C GLY A 53 37.49 19.74 -12.53
N HIS A 54 36.53 18.84 -12.70
CA HIS A 54 36.69 17.42 -12.36
C HIS A 54 35.50 16.60 -12.87
N ASP A 55 35.82 15.52 -13.59
CA ASP A 55 35.01 14.31 -13.72
C ASP A 55 34.59 13.78 -12.33
N ASP A 56 33.45 13.11 -12.23
CA ASP A 56 32.78 12.58 -11.01
C ASP A 56 31.58 13.39 -10.45
N GLY A 57 30.48 13.47 -11.22
CA GLY A 57 29.28 14.20 -10.79
C GLY A 57 27.93 13.67 -11.25
N ALA A 58 27.84 12.40 -11.68
CA ALA A 58 26.63 11.81 -12.30
C ALA A 58 25.37 11.78 -11.40
N PHE A 59 25.42 12.29 -10.16
CA PHE A 59 24.33 12.25 -9.19
C PHE A 59 23.93 13.61 -8.59
N GLU A 60 24.51 14.75 -9.00
CA GLU A 60 24.15 16.07 -8.46
C GLU A 60 22.99 16.78 -9.21
N SER A 61 22.29 16.10 -10.12
CA SER A 61 21.05 16.68 -10.65
C SER A 61 19.97 16.63 -9.57
N ARG A 62 19.70 17.77 -8.92
CA ARG A 62 18.53 17.97 -8.07
C ARG A 62 17.31 17.41 -8.78
N LEU A 63 16.65 16.42 -8.18
CA LEU A 63 15.45 15.80 -8.72
C LEU A 63 14.41 16.91 -8.91
N THR A 64 14.25 17.36 -10.15
CA THR A 64 13.22 18.34 -10.48
C THR A 64 11.89 17.72 -10.10
N ASP A 65 11.05 18.48 -9.40
CA ASP A 65 9.64 18.10 -9.17
C ASP A 65 8.91 18.19 -10.51
N ALA A 66 9.28 17.30 -11.43
CA ALA A 66 8.64 17.09 -12.69
C ALA A 66 7.36 16.35 -12.35
N GLY A 67 6.32 17.10 -11.98
CA GLY A 67 4.98 16.56 -11.88
C GLY A 67 4.70 15.63 -13.05
N ARG A 68 4.03 14.50 -12.76
CA ARG A 68 3.69 13.39 -13.68
C ARG A 68 4.76 13.11 -14.76
N ILE A 69 5.63 12.16 -14.46
CA ILE A 69 6.71 11.67 -15.32
C ILE A 69 6.18 11.37 -16.73
N SER A 70 6.60 12.14 -17.73
CA SER A 70 6.13 12.03 -19.12
C SER A 70 6.47 10.68 -19.78
N SER A 71 7.43 9.94 -19.24
CA SER A 71 7.76 8.57 -19.70
C SER A 71 6.78 7.51 -19.20
N LEU A 72 6.03 7.78 -18.12
CA LEU A 72 4.87 6.98 -17.70
C LEU A 72 3.61 7.38 -18.50
N ALA A 73 3.64 8.52 -19.19
CA ALA A 73 2.56 8.99 -20.06
C ALA A 73 2.71 8.46 -21.50
N THR A 74 3.33 7.28 -21.69
CA THR A 74 3.24 6.56 -22.96
C THR A 74 1.79 6.15 -23.19
N ASP A 75 1.16 6.87 -24.12
CA ASP A 75 -0.16 6.63 -24.67
C ASP A 75 -1.25 6.50 -23.61
N GLN A 76 -1.59 7.61 -22.96
CA GLN A 76 -2.78 7.66 -22.11
C GLN A 76 -3.98 8.07 -22.97
N PRO A 77 -4.85 7.12 -23.41
CA PRO A 77 -6.15 7.48 -23.92
C PRO A 77 -6.84 8.44 -22.95
N VAL A 78 -7.67 9.32 -23.47
CA VAL A 78 -8.57 10.12 -22.64
C VAL A 78 -9.59 9.15 -22.03
N HIS A 79 -9.27 8.55 -20.89
CA HIS A 79 -10.12 7.57 -20.25
C HIS A 79 -11.26 8.30 -19.54
N ASP A 80 -12.50 7.96 -19.90
CA ASP A 80 -13.63 8.22 -19.03
C ASP A 80 -13.44 7.51 -17.69
N VAL A 81 -14.00 8.04 -16.59
CA VAL A 81 -13.79 7.48 -15.24
C VAL A 81 -14.25 6.02 -15.17
N ALA A 82 -15.30 5.65 -15.90
CA ALA A 82 -15.74 4.25 -16.00
C ALA A 82 -14.70 3.34 -16.68
N GLN A 83 -14.06 3.82 -17.75
CA GLN A 83 -12.98 3.09 -18.41
C GLN A 83 -11.75 2.97 -17.52
N LEU A 84 -11.43 4.04 -16.79
CA LEU A 84 -10.33 4.04 -15.83
C LEU A 84 -10.56 3.03 -14.71
N ILE A 85 -11.78 2.93 -14.17
CA ILE A 85 -12.14 1.92 -13.17
C ILE A 85 -11.92 0.52 -13.73
N ARG A 86 -12.37 0.24 -14.96
CA ARG A 86 -12.15 -1.06 -15.60
C ARG A 86 -10.67 -1.35 -15.81
N TRP A 87 -9.91 -0.37 -16.30
CA TRP A 87 -8.48 -0.50 -16.53
C TRP A 87 -7.72 -0.80 -15.23
N ILE A 88 -8.02 -0.06 -14.16
CA ILE A 88 -7.42 -0.30 -12.83
C ILE A 88 -7.76 -1.70 -12.37
N HIS A 89 -9.02 -2.13 -12.51
CA HIS A 89 -9.42 -3.45 -12.09
C HIS A 89 -8.60 -4.56 -12.76
N ASP A 90 -8.40 -4.45 -14.08
CA ASP A 90 -7.69 -5.46 -14.86
C ASP A 90 -6.18 -5.45 -14.58
N HIS A 91 -5.62 -4.33 -14.09
CA HIS A 91 -4.18 -4.16 -13.84
C HIS A 91 -3.83 -3.96 -12.35
N MET A 92 -4.78 -4.13 -11.41
CA MET A 92 -4.50 -3.90 -9.99
C MET A 92 -3.54 -4.95 -9.41
N PHE A 93 -3.47 -6.13 -10.04
CA PHE A 93 -2.58 -7.20 -9.64
C PHE A 93 -1.49 -7.35 -10.69
N ALA A 94 -0.23 -7.34 -10.25
CA ALA A 94 0.87 -7.77 -11.08
C ALA A 94 0.77 -9.28 -11.37
N ASP A 95 1.26 -9.67 -12.54
CA ASP A 95 1.39 -11.06 -12.92
C ASP A 95 2.24 -11.84 -11.91
N MET A 96 1.90 -13.12 -11.76
CA MET A 96 2.64 -14.00 -10.88
C MET A 96 4.01 -14.32 -11.51
N PRO A 97 5.13 -14.05 -10.82
CA PRO A 97 6.44 -14.32 -11.38
C PRO A 97 6.64 -15.84 -11.55
N GLU A 98 7.06 -16.27 -12.74
CA GLU A 98 7.32 -17.68 -13.03
C GLU A 98 8.49 -18.26 -12.21
N ARG A 99 9.43 -17.39 -11.83
CA ARG A 99 10.62 -17.76 -11.04
C ARG A 99 10.72 -16.90 -9.79
N GLY A 100 11.16 -17.50 -8.69
CA GLY A 100 11.44 -16.77 -7.45
C GLY A 100 10.20 -16.32 -6.67
N ALA A 101 9.01 -16.81 -6.99
CA ALA A 101 7.79 -16.50 -6.25
C ALA A 101 7.77 -17.05 -4.81
N GLY A 102 8.62 -18.04 -4.51
CA GLY A 102 8.67 -18.70 -3.21
C GLY A 102 7.39 -19.46 -2.82
N MET A 103 6.47 -19.67 -3.78
CA MET A 103 5.18 -20.32 -3.59
C MET A 103 5.16 -21.69 -4.28
N ASN A 104 4.51 -22.66 -3.64
CA ASN A 104 4.20 -23.94 -4.27
C ASN A 104 3.07 -23.74 -5.30
N SER A 105 2.93 -24.70 -6.23
CA SER A 105 1.93 -24.65 -7.29
C SER A 105 0.49 -24.53 -6.77
N THR A 106 0.18 -25.18 -5.65
CA THR A 106 -1.16 -25.12 -5.02
C THR A 106 -1.47 -23.71 -4.53
N ARG A 107 -0.53 -23.04 -3.85
CA ARG A 107 -0.71 -21.67 -3.36
C ARG A 107 -0.80 -20.65 -4.51
N VAL A 108 -0.08 -20.88 -5.61
CA VAL A 108 -0.25 -20.07 -6.82
C VAL A 108 -1.67 -20.21 -7.38
N ALA A 109 -2.18 -21.43 -7.51
CA ALA A 109 -3.55 -21.67 -7.99
C ALA A 109 -4.61 -21.05 -7.07
N GLU A 110 -4.43 -21.17 -5.74
CA GLU A 110 -5.31 -20.54 -4.75
C GLU A 110 -5.34 -19.02 -4.89
N VAL A 111 -4.18 -18.38 -5.03
CA VAL A 111 -4.09 -16.92 -5.21
C VAL A 111 -4.75 -16.48 -6.51
N LEU A 112 -4.53 -17.20 -7.62
CA LEU A 112 -5.16 -16.88 -8.91
C LEU A 112 -6.68 -17.07 -8.85
N ASN A 113 -7.17 -18.12 -8.20
CA ASN A 113 -8.60 -18.33 -8.00
C ASN A 113 -9.20 -17.27 -7.09
N TYR A 114 -8.49 -16.88 -6.01
CA TYR A 114 -8.91 -15.80 -5.14
C TYR A 114 -9.04 -14.49 -5.90
N ARG A 115 -8.03 -14.12 -6.70
CA ARG A 115 -8.07 -12.91 -7.55
C ARG A 115 -9.26 -12.92 -8.52
N ARG A 116 -9.56 -14.06 -9.14
CA ARG A 116 -10.70 -14.23 -10.06
C ARG A 116 -12.06 -14.17 -9.35
N ALA A 117 -12.12 -14.58 -8.09
CA ALA A 117 -13.34 -14.57 -7.28
C ALA A 117 -13.61 -13.22 -6.60
N LEU A 118 -12.67 -12.27 -6.66
CA LEU A 118 -12.89 -10.95 -6.10
C LEU A 118 -13.99 -10.21 -6.88
N PRO A 119 -14.88 -9.50 -6.17
CA PRO A 119 -15.83 -8.63 -6.83
C PRO A 119 -15.08 -7.51 -7.57
N PRO A 120 -15.65 -6.95 -8.65
CA PRO A 120 -15.03 -5.86 -9.39
C PRO A 120 -15.10 -4.56 -8.60
N ILE A 121 -14.20 -4.41 -7.64
CA ILE A 121 -14.09 -3.24 -6.76
C ILE A 121 -12.78 -2.52 -7.03
N VAL A 122 -12.82 -1.20 -7.01
CA VAL A 122 -11.63 -0.35 -7.16
C VAL A 122 -11.65 0.71 -6.08
N THR A 123 -10.50 0.98 -5.46
CA THR A 123 -10.42 2.02 -4.45
C THR A 123 -10.30 3.40 -5.11
N VAL A 124 -10.94 4.38 -4.49
CA VAL A 124 -10.94 5.78 -4.94
C VAL A 124 -9.51 6.36 -5.05
N ALA A 125 -8.59 5.89 -4.20
CA ALA A 125 -7.19 6.26 -4.23
C ALA A 125 -6.51 5.91 -5.58
N HIS A 126 -6.78 4.74 -6.16
CA HIS A 126 -6.22 4.38 -7.47
C HIS A 126 -6.77 5.27 -8.59
N VAL A 127 -8.06 5.60 -8.53
CA VAL A 127 -8.70 6.48 -9.51
C VAL A 127 -8.08 7.89 -9.44
N HIS A 128 -7.81 8.41 -8.24
CA HIS A 128 -7.14 9.70 -8.08
C HIS A 128 -5.67 9.70 -8.46
N ALA A 129 -4.96 8.60 -8.22
CA ALA A 129 -3.55 8.48 -8.61
C ALA A 129 -3.37 8.56 -10.13
N LEU A 130 -4.30 7.97 -10.89
CA LEU A 130 -4.22 7.93 -12.35
C LEU A 130 -5.00 9.05 -13.04
N GLY A 131 -6.01 9.62 -12.39
CA GLY A 131 -6.77 10.76 -12.89
C GLY A 131 -5.90 12.02 -13.06
N ASN A 132 -6.34 12.93 -13.94
CA ASN A 132 -5.60 14.16 -14.22
C ASN A 132 -5.72 15.17 -13.07
N SER A 133 -6.91 15.29 -12.49
CA SER A 133 -7.19 16.18 -11.36
C SER A 133 -8.17 15.51 -10.38
N PRO A 134 -7.87 15.50 -9.07
CA PRO A 134 -8.69 14.82 -8.07
C PRO A 134 -10.12 15.40 -8.02
N THR A 135 -10.26 16.72 -8.05
CA THR A 135 -11.56 17.40 -7.96
C THR A 135 -12.46 17.12 -9.17
N THR A 136 -11.88 17.09 -10.37
CA THR A 136 -12.62 16.72 -11.59
C THR A 136 -13.04 15.26 -11.58
N THR A 137 -12.19 14.39 -11.05
CA THR A 137 -12.44 12.95 -10.93
C THR A 137 -13.58 12.69 -9.94
N GLU A 138 -13.59 13.36 -8.78
CA GLU A 138 -14.69 13.23 -7.81
C GLU A 138 -16.04 13.69 -8.37
N ARG A 139 -16.07 14.81 -9.10
CA ARG A 139 -17.29 15.30 -9.77
C ARG A 139 -17.82 14.26 -10.77
N ARG A 140 -16.94 13.73 -11.62
CA ARG A 140 -17.28 12.66 -12.58
C ARG A 140 -17.77 11.40 -11.89
N ILE A 141 -17.14 10.98 -10.79
CA ILE A 141 -17.60 9.84 -9.97
C ILE A 141 -19.02 10.10 -9.47
N ALA A 142 -19.30 11.29 -8.93
CA ALA A 142 -20.63 11.64 -8.42
C ALA A 142 -21.69 11.63 -9.53
N GLU A 143 -21.35 12.12 -10.72
CA GLU A 143 -22.21 12.05 -11.91
C GLU A 143 -22.52 10.61 -12.32
N LEU A 144 -21.50 9.74 -12.36
CA LEU A 144 -21.66 8.31 -12.69
C LEU A 144 -22.46 7.54 -11.63
N VAL A 145 -22.32 7.89 -10.36
CA VAL A 145 -23.13 7.33 -9.27
C VAL A 145 -24.59 7.78 -9.41
N LYS A 146 -24.83 9.06 -9.70
CA LYS A 146 -26.18 9.59 -9.94
C LYS A 146 -26.84 8.94 -11.17
N ALA A 147 -26.06 8.67 -12.21
CA ALA A 147 -26.52 7.96 -13.40
C ALA A 147 -26.71 6.45 -13.19
N GLY A 148 -26.29 5.89 -12.05
CA GLY A 148 -26.42 4.46 -11.74
C GLY A 148 -25.39 3.57 -12.44
N VAL A 149 -24.36 4.15 -13.07
CA VAL A 149 -23.29 3.41 -13.76
C VAL A 149 -22.30 2.82 -12.75
N VAL A 150 -22.00 3.57 -11.68
CA VAL A 150 -21.07 3.16 -10.62
C VAL A 150 -21.81 3.10 -9.29
N ARG A 151 -21.43 2.15 -8.44
CA ARG A 151 -21.93 2.03 -7.06
C ARG A 151 -20.79 2.37 -6.09
N LYS A 152 -21.09 3.14 -5.05
CA LYS A 152 -20.15 3.55 -4.00
C LYS A 152 -20.58 2.97 -2.66
#